data_AF-A0AAV6AGN0-F1
#
_entry.id   AF-A0AAV6AGN0-F1
#
_cell.length_a   1.000
_cell.length_b   1.000
_cell.length_c   1.000
_cell.angle_alpha   90.00
_cell.angle_beta   90.00
_cell.angle_gamma   90.00
#
_symmetry.space_group_name_H-M   'P 1'
#
loop_
_entity.id
_entity.type
_entity.pdbx_description
1 polymer ?
#
loop_
_entity_poly.entity_id
_entity_poly.type
_entity_poly.pdbx_seq_one_letter_code
_entity_poly.pdbx_strand_id
1 'polypeptide(L)'
;RRITPAARSRRLQENDILIVEAAPEALQAAVESLGLKIVNEAGSAGVIKDDEEARVVEAIVQPRTVAENLTVESLRLNRRYGINILAVSRQGRPYRGRLKAFRLAAGDVVLFQGADDRIAAALSAFGFLPLAQRSLSIGRMRRPWETLAIALGGLAAAAFGLLPVAVALMLAATLLLLLGILPLRDAYDAVDWPIIILLACMIPVGGTIESTGLAQLIAAMLVDLVGGLAPFWVLAALLVVTMTLSDVVNNAATAVVMAPIALTLANTFGASPDPFLMAVAIGASCAFLTPIGHQNNTLVMGPGGYRFGDYWRMGLPLEILVVAVSAPAILYVWPL
;
A
#
# COMPACT_ATOMS: atom_id res chain seq x y z
N ARG A 1 -30.25 -22.28 29.35
CA ARG A 1 -28.98 -21.63 29.80
C ARG A 1 -27.93 -21.76 28.69
N ARG A 2 -26.93 -20.87 28.56
CA ARG A 2 -25.84 -21.06 27.60
C ARG A 2 -24.81 -22.02 28.18
N ILE A 3 -24.55 -23.14 27.50
CA ILE A 3 -23.66 -24.19 28.01
C ILE A 3 -22.49 -24.37 27.04
N THR A 4 -21.28 -24.17 27.54
CA THR A 4 -20.02 -24.55 26.88
C THR A 4 -19.62 -25.94 27.39
N PRO A 5 -19.18 -26.88 26.54
CA PRO A 5 -18.96 -28.27 26.95
C PRO A 5 -17.72 -28.36 27.85
N ALA A 6 -17.92 -28.39 29.17
CA ALA A 6 -16.82 -28.54 30.14
C ALA A 6 -17.05 -29.64 31.19
N ALA A 7 -18.22 -30.31 31.24
CA ALA A 7 -18.48 -31.33 32.25
C ALA A 7 -19.19 -32.55 31.67
N ARG A 8 -18.49 -33.71 31.66
CA ARG A 8 -18.96 -35.02 31.16
C ARG A 8 -20.23 -35.57 31.85
N SER A 9 -20.68 -34.97 32.94
CA SER A 9 -21.82 -35.45 33.75
C SER A 9 -23.06 -34.56 33.70
N ARG A 10 -23.08 -33.50 32.89
CA ARG A 10 -24.22 -32.58 32.87
C ARG A 10 -25.31 -33.09 31.91
N ARG A 11 -26.45 -33.49 32.46
CA ARG A 11 -27.65 -33.85 31.68
C ARG A 11 -28.22 -32.58 31.03
N LEU A 12 -28.40 -32.60 29.72
CA LEU A 12 -29.06 -31.55 28.96
C LEU A 12 -30.55 -31.56 29.28
N GLN A 13 -31.13 -30.37 29.42
CA GLN A 13 -32.56 -30.19 29.66
C GLN A 13 -33.23 -29.56 28.44
N GLU A 14 -34.55 -29.72 28.35
CA GLU A 14 -35.37 -29.04 27.35
C GLU A 14 -35.20 -27.50 27.49
N ASN A 15 -34.97 -26.81 26.37
CA ASN A 15 -34.63 -25.37 26.27
C ASN A 15 -33.19 -24.96 26.65
N ASP A 16 -32.24 -25.88 26.73
CA ASP A 16 -30.82 -25.51 26.78
C ASP A 16 -30.31 -24.97 25.44
N ILE A 17 -29.49 -23.92 25.50
CA ILE A 17 -28.88 -23.29 24.32
C ILE A 17 -27.44 -23.80 24.22
N LEU A 18 -27.20 -24.59 23.18
CA LEU A 18 -25.89 -25.16 22.85
C LEU A 18 -25.15 -24.20 21.91
N ILE A 19 -23.91 -23.87 22.25
CA ILE A 19 -23.01 -23.12 21.36
C ILE A 19 -22.08 -24.13 20.69
N VAL A 20 -22.21 -24.27 19.37
CA VAL A 20 -21.48 -25.26 18.57
C VAL A 20 -20.68 -24.53 17.49
N GLU A 21 -19.38 -24.84 17.38
CA GLU A 21 -18.50 -24.33 16.32
C GLU A 21 -18.18 -25.50 15.37
N ALA A 22 -18.64 -25.41 14.12
CA ALA A 22 -18.42 -26.41 13.08
C ALA A 22 -18.47 -25.78 11.69
N ALA A 23 -17.96 -26.47 10.67
CA ALA A 23 -18.13 -26.07 9.27
C ALA A 23 -19.64 -26.06 8.89
N PRO A 24 -20.07 -25.19 7.94
CA PRO A 24 -21.49 -24.99 7.61
C PRO A 24 -22.23 -26.30 7.29
N GLU A 25 -21.60 -27.19 6.53
CA GLU A 25 -22.16 -28.47 6.10
C GLU A 25 -22.35 -29.43 7.29
N ALA A 26 -21.40 -29.41 8.23
CA ALA A 26 -21.45 -30.22 9.45
C ALA A 26 -22.49 -29.68 10.45
N LEU A 27 -22.69 -28.35 10.48
CA LEU A 27 -23.69 -27.72 11.34
C LEU A 27 -25.11 -28.13 10.92
N GLN A 28 -25.39 -28.13 9.62
CA GLN A 28 -26.70 -28.48 9.11
C GLN A 28 -27.04 -29.97 9.35
N ALA A 29 -26.08 -30.86 9.11
CA ALA A 29 -26.22 -32.28 9.44
C ALA A 29 -26.42 -32.54 10.95
N ALA A 30 -25.76 -31.75 11.81
CA ALA A 30 -25.91 -31.85 13.26
C ALA A 30 -27.30 -31.36 13.73
N VAL A 31 -27.82 -30.29 13.13
CA VAL A 31 -29.16 -29.75 13.44
C VAL A 31 -30.25 -30.77 13.10
N GLU A 32 -30.16 -31.40 11.93
CA GLU A 32 -31.12 -32.41 11.47
C GLU A 32 -31.05 -33.71 12.29
N SER A 33 -29.85 -34.23 12.53
CA SER A 33 -29.68 -35.51 13.25
C SER A 33 -30.04 -35.44 14.75
N LEU A 34 -29.84 -34.28 15.39
CA LEU A 34 -30.10 -34.08 16.81
C LEU A 34 -31.43 -33.38 17.10
N GLY A 35 -32.21 -33.04 16.07
CA GLY A 35 -33.51 -32.36 16.21
C GLY A 35 -33.41 -30.98 16.87
N LEU A 36 -32.30 -30.27 16.68
CA LEU A 36 -32.04 -28.97 17.29
C LEU A 36 -32.77 -27.87 16.52
N LYS A 37 -33.09 -26.76 17.21
CA LYS A 37 -33.57 -25.54 16.57
C LYS A 37 -32.47 -24.48 16.64
N ILE A 38 -32.16 -23.87 15.50
CA ILE A 38 -31.22 -22.74 15.46
C ILE A 38 -31.88 -21.54 16.15
N VAL A 39 -31.33 -21.15 17.29
CA VAL A 39 -31.78 -19.97 18.03
C VAL A 39 -30.89 -18.80 17.60
N ASN A 40 -31.45 -17.88 16.81
CA ASN A 40 -30.80 -16.61 16.52
C ASN A 40 -30.85 -15.72 17.78
N GLU A 41 -29.76 -15.03 18.08
CA GLU A 41 -29.60 -14.12 19.22
C GLU A 41 -30.48 -12.84 19.14
N ALA A 42 -31.55 -12.88 18.35
CA ALA A 42 -32.47 -11.76 18.09
C ALA A 42 -33.63 -11.66 19.09
N GLY A 43 -33.57 -12.36 20.23
CA GLY A 43 -34.67 -12.46 21.20
C GLY A 43 -34.57 -11.57 22.45
N SER A 44 -33.48 -10.83 22.67
CA SER A 44 -33.33 -10.01 23.90
C SER A 44 -32.41 -8.81 23.72
N ALA A 45 -32.68 -7.98 22.72
CA ALA A 45 -32.31 -6.56 22.71
C ALA A 45 -33.29 -5.86 21.77
N GLY A 46 -33.99 -4.83 22.28
CA GLY A 46 -35.02 -4.14 21.54
C GLY A 46 -34.52 -3.57 20.21
N VAL A 47 -35.40 -3.63 19.21
CA VAL A 47 -35.41 -2.84 17.98
C VAL A 47 -34.12 -2.94 17.15
N ILE A 48 -34.07 -3.94 16.28
CA ILE A 48 -33.52 -3.74 14.94
C ILE A 48 -34.61 -4.22 13.99
N LYS A 49 -35.32 -3.25 13.41
CA LYS A 49 -36.12 -3.45 12.21
C LYS A 49 -35.24 -4.13 11.16
N ASP A 50 -35.84 -4.99 10.35
CA ASP A 50 -35.29 -5.35 9.05
C ASP A 50 -34.82 -4.09 8.32
N ASP A 51 -33.52 -3.77 8.41
CA ASP A 51 -32.84 -2.91 7.46
C ASP A 51 -32.34 -3.86 6.37
N GLU A 52 -33.21 -4.04 5.37
CA GLU A 52 -32.78 -4.47 4.05
C GLU A 52 -31.51 -3.66 3.68
N GLU A 53 -30.40 -4.34 3.44
CA GLU A 53 -29.07 -3.82 3.03
C GLU A 53 -27.97 -3.58 4.10
N ALA A 54 -28.02 -4.20 5.30
CA ALA A 54 -26.82 -4.23 6.16
C ALA A 54 -25.71 -5.13 5.56
N ARG A 55 -24.76 -4.52 4.82
CA ARG A 55 -23.63 -5.21 4.19
C ARG A 55 -22.40 -5.23 5.09
N VAL A 56 -21.57 -6.25 4.86
CA VAL A 56 -20.31 -6.44 5.59
C VAL A 56 -19.14 -6.20 4.65
N VAL A 57 -18.32 -5.19 4.96
CA VAL A 57 -17.17 -4.79 4.13
C VAL A 57 -15.89 -4.96 4.92
N GLU A 58 -14.93 -5.68 4.33
CA GLU A 58 -13.58 -5.81 4.84
C GLU A 58 -12.73 -4.64 4.35
N ALA A 59 -11.88 -4.05 5.20
CA ALA A 59 -10.95 -3.00 4.80
C ALA A 59 -9.64 -3.02 5.61
N ILE A 60 -8.55 -2.58 5.00
CA ILE A 60 -7.23 -2.40 5.63
C ILE A 60 -7.07 -0.97 6.15
N VAL A 61 -6.41 -0.81 7.29
CA VAL A 61 -5.83 0.47 7.72
C VAL A 61 -4.62 0.82 6.84
N GLN A 62 -4.72 1.90 6.04
CA GLN A 62 -3.57 2.38 5.26
C GLN A 62 -2.49 3.03 6.16
N PRO A 63 -1.21 2.95 5.79
CA PRO A 63 -0.14 3.67 6.48
C PRO A 63 -0.35 5.19 6.43
N ARG A 64 0.06 5.91 7.48
CA ARG A 64 0.03 7.39 7.60
C ARG A 64 -1.38 7.99 7.54
N THR A 65 -2.38 7.26 8.01
CA THR A 65 -3.77 7.73 8.04
C THR A 65 -4.25 8.03 9.45
N VAL A 66 -5.37 8.74 9.56
CA VAL A 66 -5.98 9.10 10.85
C VAL A 66 -6.31 7.86 11.68
N ALA A 67 -6.66 6.74 11.03
CA ALA A 67 -6.95 5.49 11.74
C ALA A 67 -5.73 4.87 12.42
N GLU A 68 -4.51 5.18 11.97
CA GLU A 68 -3.28 4.61 12.54
C GLU A 68 -3.07 5.10 13.98
N ASN A 69 -2.73 4.18 14.89
CA ASN A 69 -2.53 4.41 16.33
C ASN A 69 -3.78 4.83 17.12
N LEU A 70 -4.95 4.92 16.50
CA LEU A 70 -6.21 5.14 17.20
C LEU A 70 -6.81 3.83 17.72
N THR A 71 -7.58 3.93 18.79
CA THR A 71 -8.40 2.80 19.27
C THR A 71 -9.73 2.76 18.51
N VAL A 72 -10.28 1.56 18.35
CA VAL A 72 -11.63 1.36 17.77
C VAL A 72 -12.68 2.24 18.45
N GLU A 73 -12.59 2.42 19.77
CA GLU A 73 -13.49 3.30 20.53
C GLU A 73 -13.33 4.79 20.21
N SER A 74 -12.10 5.24 20.01
CA SER A 74 -11.80 6.66 19.71
C SER A 74 -12.36 7.11 18.36
N LEU A 75 -12.50 6.19 17.40
CA LEU A 75 -13.08 6.47 16.08
C LEU A 75 -14.58 6.82 16.14
N ARG A 76 -15.29 6.37 17.18
CA ARG A 76 -16.72 6.62 17.40
C ARG A 76 -17.61 6.35 16.16
N LEU A 77 -17.26 5.33 15.37
CA LEU A 77 -17.88 5.05 14.07
C LEU A 77 -19.39 4.80 14.16
N ASN A 78 -19.85 4.08 15.18
CA ASN A 78 -21.27 3.86 15.40
C ASN A 78 -22.01 5.19 15.64
N ARG A 79 -21.45 6.09 16.46
CA ARG A 79 -22.10 7.37 16.79
C ARG A 79 -22.04 8.39 15.64
N ARG A 80 -20.98 8.37 14.83
CA ARG A 80 -20.75 9.36 13.77
C ARG A 80 -21.31 8.94 12.41
N TYR A 81 -21.26 7.65 12.09
CA TYR A 81 -21.63 7.11 10.78
C TYR A 81 -22.68 5.99 10.88
N GLY A 82 -23.07 5.54 12.07
CA GLY A 82 -24.03 4.45 12.22
C GLY A 82 -23.50 3.08 11.77
N ILE A 83 -22.17 2.91 11.69
CA ILE A 83 -21.53 1.65 11.28
C ILE A 83 -20.87 0.95 12.47
N ASN A 84 -20.84 -0.37 12.42
CA ASN A 84 -20.26 -1.23 13.44
C ASN A 84 -18.97 -1.89 12.96
N ILE A 85 -18.03 -2.10 13.88
CA ILE A 85 -16.89 -3.00 13.65
C ILE A 85 -17.24 -4.35 14.26
N LEU A 86 -17.23 -5.39 13.43
CA LEU A 86 -17.52 -6.76 13.81
C LEU A 86 -16.27 -7.49 14.31
N ALA A 87 -15.16 -7.30 13.60
CA ALA A 87 -13.92 -8.00 13.86
C ALA A 87 -12.72 -7.16 13.43
N VAL A 88 -11.58 -7.45 14.05
CA VAL A 88 -10.28 -6.93 13.61
C VAL A 88 -9.30 -8.11 13.55
N SER A 89 -8.46 -8.12 12.55
CA SER A 89 -7.36 -9.08 12.41
C SER A 89 -6.04 -8.35 12.20
N ARG A 90 -4.98 -8.87 12.83
CA ARG A 90 -3.60 -8.44 12.61
C ARG A 90 -2.79 -9.62 12.09
N GLN A 91 -2.15 -9.45 10.94
CA GLN A 91 -1.33 -10.50 10.31
C GLN A 91 -2.08 -11.85 10.18
N GLY A 92 -3.31 -11.81 9.67
CA GLY A 92 -4.16 -13.00 9.48
C GLY A 92 -4.68 -13.67 10.75
N ARG A 93 -4.41 -13.12 11.95
CA ARG A 93 -4.95 -13.65 13.22
C ARG A 93 -6.12 -12.80 13.71
N PRO A 94 -7.32 -13.38 13.94
CA PRO A 94 -8.44 -12.63 14.47
C PRO A 94 -8.18 -12.23 15.92
N TYR A 95 -8.44 -10.97 16.26
CA TYR A 95 -8.32 -10.47 17.61
C TYR A 95 -9.53 -10.89 18.45
N ARG A 96 -9.29 -11.66 19.52
CA ARG A 96 -10.33 -12.23 20.40
C ARG A 96 -10.56 -11.44 21.70
N GLY A 97 -9.93 -10.28 21.85
CA GLY A 97 -10.06 -9.43 23.04
C GLY A 97 -11.19 -8.40 22.95
N ARG A 98 -11.17 -7.42 23.86
CA ARG A 98 -12.12 -6.28 23.81
C ARG A 98 -11.83 -5.42 22.59
N LEU A 99 -12.67 -5.51 21.56
CA LEU A 99 -12.54 -4.77 20.30
C LEU A 99 -12.39 -3.25 20.51
N LYS A 100 -13.15 -2.66 21.44
CA LYS A 100 -13.12 -1.22 21.75
C LYS A 100 -11.71 -0.69 22.11
N ALA A 101 -10.92 -1.49 22.81
CA ALA A 101 -9.59 -1.10 23.27
C ALA A 101 -8.47 -1.46 22.27
N PHE A 102 -8.80 -2.13 21.16
CA PHE A 102 -7.83 -2.51 20.15
C PHE A 102 -7.27 -1.26 19.46
N ARG A 103 -5.93 -1.12 19.46
CA ARG A 103 -5.22 -0.05 18.74
C ARG A 103 -4.92 -0.51 17.33
N LEU A 104 -5.45 0.22 16.36
CA LEU A 104 -5.24 -0.01 14.94
C LEU A 104 -3.82 0.36 14.54
N ALA A 105 -3.22 -0.46 13.69
CA ALA A 105 -1.93 -0.24 13.06
C ALA A 105 -2.07 -0.45 11.55
N ALA A 106 -1.15 0.12 10.77
CA ALA A 106 -1.11 -0.09 9.33
C ALA A 106 -1.07 -1.59 8.99
N GLY A 107 -1.89 -2.00 8.03
CA GLY A 107 -2.04 -3.41 7.64
C GLY A 107 -3.04 -4.21 8.49
N ASP A 108 -3.64 -3.65 9.56
CA ASP A 108 -4.75 -4.32 10.23
C ASP A 108 -5.97 -4.40 9.30
N VAL A 109 -6.64 -5.54 9.35
CA VAL A 109 -7.86 -5.82 8.60
C VAL A 109 -9.05 -5.64 9.53
N VAL A 110 -10.00 -4.80 9.14
CA VAL A 110 -11.18 -4.44 9.93
C VAL A 110 -12.44 -4.81 9.15
N LEU A 111 -13.37 -5.46 9.83
CA LEU A 111 -14.66 -5.86 9.27
C LEU A 111 -15.75 -4.89 9.71
N PHE A 112 -16.33 -4.16 8.77
CA PHE A 112 -17.38 -3.17 8.99
C PHE A 112 -18.75 -3.74 8.65
N GLN A 113 -19.80 -3.33 9.37
CA GLN A 113 -21.19 -3.62 9.07
C GLN A 113 -22.01 -2.33 9.05
N GLY A 114 -22.82 -2.15 8.00
CA GLY A 114 -23.68 -0.98 7.82
C GLY A 114 -24.16 -0.85 6.37
N ALA A 115 -24.79 0.28 6.06
CA ALA A 115 -25.17 0.64 4.69
C ALA A 115 -23.94 1.06 3.86
N ASP A 116 -23.93 0.76 2.56
CA ASP A 116 -22.77 0.97 1.67
C ASP A 116 -22.31 2.43 1.61
N ASP A 117 -23.24 3.37 1.56
CA ASP A 117 -22.98 4.81 1.53
C ASP A 117 -22.27 5.29 2.81
N ARG A 118 -22.71 4.80 3.97
CA ARG A 118 -22.15 5.13 5.28
C ARG A 118 -20.79 4.49 5.50
N ILE A 119 -20.62 3.25 5.04
CA ILE A 119 -19.33 2.57 5.05
C ILE A 119 -18.34 3.35 4.18
N ALA A 120 -18.69 3.65 2.92
CA ALA A 120 -17.84 4.40 2.01
C ALA A 120 -17.41 5.76 2.58
N ALA A 121 -18.35 6.51 3.18
CA ALA A 121 -18.05 7.77 3.85
C ALA A 121 -17.05 7.59 5.01
N ALA A 122 -17.23 6.56 5.85
CA ALA A 122 -16.31 6.30 6.95
C ALA A 122 -14.93 5.83 6.48
N LEU A 123 -14.86 4.97 5.46
CA LEU A 123 -13.59 4.50 4.89
C LEU A 123 -12.78 5.70 4.36
N SER A 124 -13.42 6.59 3.61
CA SER A 124 -12.78 7.81 3.08
C SER A 124 -12.32 8.78 4.16
N ALA A 125 -13.09 8.95 5.25
CA ALA A 125 -12.78 9.90 6.31
C ALA A 125 -11.59 9.47 7.19
N PHE A 126 -11.36 8.16 7.33
CA PHE A 126 -10.33 7.61 8.21
C PHE A 126 -9.17 6.94 7.46
N GLY A 127 -9.24 6.84 6.13
CA GLY A 127 -8.17 6.29 5.29
C GLY A 127 -8.12 4.76 5.31
N PHE A 128 -9.26 4.10 5.37
CA PHE A 128 -9.34 2.65 5.23
C PHE A 128 -9.44 2.26 3.74
N LEU A 129 -8.71 1.21 3.33
CA LEU A 129 -8.74 0.66 1.99
C LEU A 129 -9.61 -0.61 1.94
N PRO A 130 -10.78 -0.63 1.29
CA PRO A 130 -11.63 -1.81 1.24
C PRO A 130 -10.92 -3.00 0.57
N LEU A 131 -10.95 -4.17 1.20
CA LEU A 131 -10.34 -5.43 0.74
C LEU A 131 -11.12 -6.17 -0.34
N ALA A 132 -12.09 -5.48 -0.94
CA ALA A 132 -13.15 -5.94 -1.82
C ALA A 132 -14.35 -6.59 -1.10
N GLN A 133 -15.52 -6.02 -1.35
CA GLN A 133 -16.51 -6.79 -2.09
C GLN A 133 -16.30 -6.47 -3.57
N ARG A 134 -16.19 -7.49 -4.42
CA ARG A 134 -16.56 -7.33 -5.84
C ARG A 134 -18.08 -7.12 -5.92
N SER A 135 -18.58 -6.00 -5.42
CA SER A 135 -19.56 -5.25 -6.18
C SER A 135 -18.72 -4.26 -6.95
N LEU A 136 -18.53 -4.57 -8.23
CA LEU A 136 -18.08 -3.59 -9.19
C LEU A 136 -19.10 -2.43 -9.18
N SER A 137 -18.97 -1.49 -8.24
CA SER A 137 -18.98 -0.10 -8.64
C SER A 137 -17.62 0.14 -9.34
N ILE A 138 -17.34 -0.52 -10.46
CA ILE A 138 -17.50 0.19 -11.72
C ILE A 138 -18.62 1.24 -11.56
N GLY A 139 -18.31 2.36 -10.90
CA GLY A 139 -18.91 3.61 -11.28
C GLY A 139 -18.69 3.62 -12.77
N ARG A 140 -19.76 3.38 -13.54
CA ARG A 140 -19.74 3.20 -15.00
C ARG A 140 -18.67 4.15 -15.49
N MET A 141 -17.50 3.64 -15.88
CA MET A 141 -16.60 4.45 -16.69
C MET A 141 -17.45 4.65 -17.93
N ARG A 142 -18.14 5.80 -17.99
CA ARG A 142 -19.10 6.07 -19.07
C ARG A 142 -18.35 6.13 -20.40
N ARG A 143 -17.02 6.25 -20.32
CA ARG A 143 -16.09 6.57 -21.39
C ARG A 143 -14.70 5.91 -21.24
N PRO A 144 -14.60 4.57 -21.13
CA PRO A 144 -13.32 3.92 -20.83
C PRO A 144 -12.37 3.94 -22.03
N TRP A 145 -12.93 3.90 -23.25
CA TRP A 145 -12.14 3.90 -24.47
C TRP A 145 -11.59 5.29 -24.76
N GLU A 146 -12.32 6.37 -24.46
CA GLU A 146 -11.84 7.75 -24.59
C GLU A 146 -10.69 7.99 -23.63
N THR A 147 -10.83 7.57 -22.36
CA THR A 147 -9.74 7.68 -21.36
C THR A 147 -8.50 6.97 -21.83
N LEU A 148 -8.66 5.72 -22.31
CA LEU A 148 -7.54 4.91 -22.79
C LEU A 148 -6.89 5.51 -24.03
N ALA A 149 -7.68 5.98 -25.00
CA ALA A 149 -7.19 6.60 -26.22
C ALA A 149 -6.39 7.88 -25.93
N ILE A 150 -6.86 8.72 -25.01
CA ILE A 150 -6.18 9.97 -24.63
C ILE A 150 -4.88 9.66 -23.88
N ALA A 151 -4.90 8.71 -22.95
CA ALA A 151 -3.71 8.29 -22.21
C ALA A 151 -2.65 7.67 -23.12
N LEU A 152 -3.04 6.73 -23.98
CA LEU A 152 -2.14 6.11 -24.95
C LEU A 152 -1.64 7.12 -25.99
N GLY A 153 -2.49 8.04 -26.42
CA GLY A 153 -2.11 9.12 -27.34
C GLY A 153 -1.03 10.02 -26.73
N GLY A 154 -1.19 10.43 -25.47
CA GLY A 154 -0.18 11.22 -24.75
C GLY A 154 1.13 10.44 -24.57
N LEU A 155 1.05 9.16 -24.22
CA LEU A 155 2.23 8.31 -24.04
C LEU A 155 2.97 8.05 -25.36
N ALA A 156 2.23 7.81 -26.45
CA ALA A 156 2.81 7.66 -27.78
C ALA A 156 3.47 8.96 -28.26
N ALA A 157 2.82 10.11 -28.04
CA ALA A 157 3.41 11.40 -28.39
C ALA A 157 4.74 11.65 -27.66
N ALA A 158 4.81 11.29 -26.38
CA ALA A 158 6.04 11.34 -25.60
C ALA A 158 7.09 10.34 -26.11
N ALA A 159 6.70 9.09 -26.36
CA ALA A 159 7.61 8.01 -26.76
C ALA A 159 8.23 8.24 -28.15
N PHE A 160 7.47 8.79 -29.10
CA PHE A 160 7.98 9.15 -30.43
C PHE A 160 8.70 10.52 -30.46
N GLY A 161 8.84 11.19 -29.32
CA GLY A 161 9.53 12.48 -29.24
C GLY A 161 8.81 13.64 -29.93
N LEU A 162 7.51 13.51 -30.20
CA LEU A 162 6.69 14.57 -30.81
C LEU A 162 6.56 15.79 -29.89
N LEU A 163 6.49 15.53 -28.58
CA LEU A 163 6.35 16.53 -27.52
C LEU A 163 7.20 16.11 -26.31
N PRO A 164 7.75 17.06 -25.53
CA PRO A 164 8.34 16.73 -24.23
C PRO A 164 7.35 15.97 -23.36
N VAL A 165 7.82 14.95 -22.64
CA VAL A 165 7.00 14.04 -21.83
C VAL A 165 6.02 14.81 -20.92
N ALA A 166 6.52 15.83 -20.22
CA ALA A 166 5.71 16.66 -19.34
C ALA A 166 4.55 17.36 -20.07
N VAL A 167 4.81 17.88 -21.29
CA VAL A 167 3.79 18.56 -22.09
C VAL A 167 2.76 17.57 -22.62
N ALA A 168 3.21 16.43 -23.14
CA ALA A 168 2.33 15.40 -23.69
C ALA A 168 1.35 14.84 -22.64
N LEU A 169 1.85 14.52 -21.45
CA LEU A 169 1.02 13.98 -20.35
C LEU A 169 0.11 15.06 -19.75
N MET A 170 0.58 16.30 -19.61
CA MET A 170 -0.26 17.41 -19.13
C MET A 170 -1.40 17.72 -20.12
N LEU A 171 -1.15 17.65 -21.43
CA LEU A 171 -2.19 17.80 -22.45
C LEU A 171 -3.23 16.68 -22.34
N ALA A 172 -2.79 15.43 -22.18
CA ALA A 172 -3.69 14.29 -21.98
C ALA A 172 -4.57 14.48 -20.73
N ALA A 173 -3.98 14.84 -19.59
CA ALA A 173 -4.72 15.11 -18.36
C ALA A 173 -5.71 16.27 -18.51
N THR A 174 -5.28 17.37 -19.16
CA THR A 174 -6.14 18.54 -19.43
C THR A 174 -7.31 18.16 -20.34
N LEU A 175 -7.08 17.33 -21.36
CA LEU A 175 -8.13 16.87 -22.27
C LEU A 175 -9.17 16.00 -21.55
N LEU A 176 -8.75 15.15 -20.60
CA LEU A 176 -9.67 14.38 -19.76
C LEU A 176 -10.58 15.27 -18.90
N LEU A 177 -10.02 16.37 -18.37
CA LEU A 177 -10.78 17.38 -17.61
C LEU A 177 -11.76 18.15 -18.50
N LEU A 178 -11.29 18.65 -19.67
CA LEU A 178 -12.11 19.42 -20.61
C LEU A 178 -13.28 18.61 -21.18
N LEU A 179 -13.07 17.31 -21.42
CA LEU A 179 -14.11 16.40 -21.90
C LEU A 179 -15.06 15.93 -20.79
N GLY A 180 -14.86 16.37 -19.54
CA GLY A 180 -15.65 15.97 -18.38
C GLY A 180 -15.56 14.48 -18.06
N ILE A 181 -14.49 13.83 -18.53
CA ILE A 181 -14.23 12.41 -18.28
C ILE A 181 -13.68 12.23 -16.85
N LEU A 182 -12.84 13.18 -16.42
CA LEU A 182 -12.29 13.24 -15.07
C LEU A 182 -12.86 14.46 -14.33
N PRO A 183 -13.51 14.29 -13.15
CA PRO A 183 -13.91 15.40 -12.31
C PRO A 183 -12.71 16.19 -11.80
N LEU A 184 -12.81 17.52 -11.74
CA LEU A 184 -11.71 18.39 -11.30
C LEU A 184 -11.22 18.05 -9.88
N ARG A 185 -12.15 17.70 -8.98
CA ARG A 185 -11.83 17.30 -7.60
C ARG A 185 -10.92 16.07 -7.56
N ASP A 186 -11.30 15.02 -8.29
CA ASP A 186 -10.53 13.77 -8.36
C ASP A 186 -9.15 14.01 -8.97
N ALA A 187 -9.02 14.95 -9.92
CA ALA A 187 -7.73 15.34 -10.47
C ALA A 187 -6.82 16.01 -9.43
N TYR A 188 -7.36 16.87 -8.56
CA TYR A 188 -6.59 17.48 -7.47
C TYR A 188 -6.17 16.45 -6.41
N ASP A 189 -7.07 15.51 -6.08
CA ASP A 189 -6.80 14.43 -5.12
C ASP A 189 -5.79 13.41 -5.67
N ALA A 190 -5.68 13.26 -6.99
CA ALA A 190 -4.70 12.40 -7.65
C ALA A 190 -3.27 12.98 -7.67
N VAL A 191 -3.09 14.28 -7.37
CA VAL A 191 -1.76 14.90 -7.31
C VAL A 191 -1.08 14.55 -5.98
N ASP A 192 0.09 13.92 -6.05
CA ASP A 192 0.95 13.67 -4.89
C ASP A 192 1.73 14.94 -4.51
N TRP A 193 1.05 15.85 -3.80
CA TRP A 193 1.63 17.10 -3.31
C TRP A 193 2.91 16.92 -2.47
N PRO A 194 3.01 15.92 -1.57
CA PRO A 194 4.25 15.62 -0.86
C PRO A 194 5.46 15.42 -1.80
N ILE A 195 5.30 14.69 -2.92
CA ILE A 195 6.39 14.49 -3.88
C ILE A 195 6.79 15.81 -4.56
N ILE A 196 5.82 16.63 -4.95
CA ILE A 196 6.11 17.93 -5.58
C ILE A 196 6.89 18.85 -4.64
N ILE A 197 6.43 18.96 -3.39
CA ILE A 197 7.10 19.78 -2.36
C ILE A 197 8.51 19.23 -2.11
N LEU A 198 8.65 17.91 -2.02
CA LEU A 198 9.94 17.27 -1.82
C LEU A 198 10.91 17.57 -2.97
N LEU A 199 10.47 17.39 -4.22
CA LEU A 199 11.25 17.75 -5.41
C LEU A 199 11.68 19.22 -5.37
N ALA A 200 10.75 20.12 -5.07
CA ALA A 200 11.04 21.55 -4.98
C ALA A 200 12.06 21.87 -3.88
N CYS A 201 11.99 21.22 -2.72
CA CYS A 201 12.95 21.36 -1.63
C CYS A 201 14.32 20.76 -1.96
N MET A 202 14.39 19.79 -2.88
CA MET A 202 15.63 19.08 -3.17
C MET A 202 16.47 19.75 -4.25
N ILE A 203 15.88 20.60 -5.09
CA ILE A 203 16.63 21.46 -6.02
C ILE A 203 17.70 22.31 -5.28
N PRO A 204 17.36 23.09 -4.23
CA PRO A 204 18.38 23.83 -3.48
C PRO A 204 19.30 22.92 -2.66
N VAL A 205 18.82 21.78 -2.14
CA VAL A 205 19.66 20.82 -1.42
C VAL A 205 20.76 20.27 -2.33
N GLY A 206 20.43 19.88 -3.56
CA GLY A 206 21.41 19.47 -4.57
C GLY A 206 22.47 20.55 -4.81
N GLY A 207 22.03 21.80 -4.97
CA GLY A 207 22.95 22.95 -5.10
C GLY A 207 23.83 23.17 -3.86
N THR A 208 23.32 22.94 -2.65
CA THR A 208 24.14 23.02 -1.43
C THR A 208 25.14 21.88 -1.32
N ILE A 209 24.78 20.66 -1.72
CA ILE A 209 25.68 19.49 -1.71
C ILE A 209 26.85 19.73 -2.68
N GLU A 210 26.58 20.30 -3.85
CA GLU A 210 27.60 20.66 -4.84
C GLU A 210 28.50 21.82 -4.36
N SER A 211 27.89 22.90 -3.84
CA SER A 211 28.64 24.09 -3.41
C SER A 211 29.43 23.92 -2.11
N THR A 212 29.03 23.00 -1.23
CA THR A 212 29.73 22.73 0.05
C THR A 212 30.93 21.80 -0.10
N GLY A 213 31.15 21.19 -1.27
CA GLY A 213 32.19 20.19 -1.44
C GLY A 213 31.80 18.80 -0.92
N LEU A 214 30.60 18.64 -0.37
CA LEU A 214 30.14 17.38 0.24
C LEU A 214 30.00 16.28 -0.82
N ALA A 215 29.55 16.66 -2.01
CA ALA A 215 29.46 15.76 -3.15
C ALA A 215 30.83 15.17 -3.52
N GLN A 216 31.85 16.03 -3.56
CA GLN A 216 33.23 15.67 -3.87
C GLN A 216 33.83 14.79 -2.75
N LEU A 217 33.47 15.05 -1.49
CA LEU A 217 33.88 14.21 -0.35
C LEU A 217 33.26 12.81 -0.43
N ILE A 218 31.97 12.69 -0.76
CA ILE A 218 31.29 11.39 -0.96
C ILE A 218 31.90 10.64 -2.15
N ALA A 219 32.13 11.33 -3.26
CA ALA A 219 32.77 10.76 -4.43
C ALA A 219 34.19 10.27 -4.11
N ALA A 220 34.98 11.08 -3.39
CA ALA A 220 36.31 10.69 -2.92
C ALA A 220 36.27 9.49 -1.97
N MET A 221 35.34 9.43 -1.02
CA MET A 221 35.17 8.26 -0.14
C MET A 221 34.78 7.00 -0.91
N LEU A 222 33.90 7.11 -1.90
CA LEU A 222 33.53 6.00 -2.78
C LEU A 222 34.70 5.56 -3.66
N VAL A 223 35.48 6.51 -4.20
CA VAL A 223 36.73 6.24 -4.93
C VAL A 223 37.79 5.65 -4.00
N ASP A 224 37.90 6.02 -2.74
CA ASP A 224 38.86 5.39 -1.84
C ASP A 224 38.43 3.97 -1.47
N LEU A 225 37.11 3.72 -1.38
CA LEU A 225 36.56 2.41 -1.09
C LEU A 225 36.58 1.47 -2.31
N VAL A 226 36.47 2.03 -3.53
CA VAL A 226 36.24 1.29 -4.79
C VAL A 226 37.26 1.61 -5.89
N GLY A 227 38.15 2.58 -5.74
CA GLY A 227 38.91 3.23 -6.84
C GLY A 227 40.02 2.42 -7.48
N GLY A 228 40.27 1.19 -7.00
CA GLY A 228 41.01 0.18 -7.77
C GLY A 228 40.12 -0.63 -8.72
N LEU A 229 38.80 -0.46 -8.66
CA LEU A 229 37.81 -1.25 -9.35
C LEU A 229 37.20 -0.47 -10.53
N ALA A 230 36.89 -1.20 -11.61
CA ALA A 230 36.29 -0.65 -12.81
C ALA A 230 35.02 0.17 -12.50
N PRO A 231 34.71 1.24 -13.28
CA PRO A 231 33.49 2.05 -13.13
C PRO A 231 32.17 1.29 -12.93
N PHE A 232 32.09 0.05 -13.40
CA PHE A 232 31.04 -0.92 -13.07
C PHE A 232 30.74 -1.04 -11.57
N TRP A 233 31.78 -1.14 -10.73
CA TRP A 233 31.62 -1.37 -9.29
C TRP A 233 31.09 -0.15 -8.55
N VAL A 234 31.41 1.05 -9.04
CA VAL A 234 30.84 2.31 -8.52
C VAL A 234 29.35 2.39 -8.83
N LEU A 235 28.97 2.03 -10.06
CA LEU A 235 27.56 1.96 -10.46
C LEU A 235 26.79 0.92 -9.64
N ALA A 236 27.37 -0.27 -9.44
CA ALA A 236 26.76 -1.32 -8.62
C ALA A 236 26.64 -0.89 -7.15
N ALA A 237 27.64 -0.22 -6.58
CA ALA A 237 27.59 0.32 -5.24
C ALA A 237 26.50 1.40 -5.10
N LEU A 238 26.41 2.32 -6.05
CA LEU A 238 25.36 3.34 -6.09
C LEU A 238 23.96 2.72 -6.13
N LEU A 239 23.77 1.69 -6.96
CA LEU A 239 22.52 0.93 -7.05
C LEU A 239 22.15 0.33 -5.69
N VAL A 240 23.07 -0.40 -5.05
CA VAL A 240 22.84 -1.04 -3.74
C VAL A 240 22.53 0.00 -2.64
N VAL A 241 23.27 1.11 -2.59
CA VAL A 241 23.01 2.19 -1.62
C VAL A 241 21.63 2.79 -1.84
N THR A 242 21.21 2.94 -3.09
CA THR A 242 19.88 3.47 -3.41
C THR A 242 18.77 2.50 -3.01
N MET A 243 18.94 1.19 -3.27
CA MET A 243 17.98 0.15 -2.88
C MET A 243 17.78 0.12 -1.37
N THR A 244 18.89 0.04 -0.63
CA THR A 244 18.87 0.03 0.84
C THR A 244 18.27 1.30 1.45
N LEU A 245 18.48 2.47 0.83
CA LEU A 245 17.81 3.70 1.25
C LEU A 245 16.30 3.64 0.98
N SER A 246 15.90 3.06 -0.16
CA SER A 246 14.50 2.88 -0.54
C SER A 246 13.74 1.89 0.34
N ASP A 247 14.42 1.00 1.04
CA ASP A 247 13.77 0.12 2.02
C ASP A 247 13.30 0.87 3.26
N VAL A 248 13.87 2.04 3.55
CA VAL A 248 13.56 2.83 4.74
C VAL A 248 12.72 4.06 4.38
N VAL A 249 12.92 4.60 3.18
CA VAL A 249 12.31 5.83 2.69
C VAL A 249 11.45 5.52 1.46
N ASN A 250 10.42 6.32 1.17
CA ASN A 250 9.62 6.09 -0.03
C ASN A 250 10.46 6.26 -1.32
N ASN A 251 10.08 5.53 -2.37
CA ASN A 251 10.78 5.48 -3.65
C ASN A 251 11.09 6.88 -4.24
N ALA A 252 10.09 7.78 -4.21
CA ALA A 252 10.25 9.12 -4.76
C ALA A 252 11.31 9.93 -4.01
N ALA A 253 11.29 9.92 -2.68
CA ALA A 253 12.28 10.61 -1.86
C ALA A 253 13.69 10.06 -2.06
N THR A 254 13.81 8.74 -2.14
CA THR A 254 15.09 8.08 -2.40
C THR A 254 15.67 8.53 -3.73
N ALA A 255 14.88 8.50 -4.82
CA ALA A 255 15.34 8.93 -6.13
C ALA A 255 15.83 10.38 -6.12
N VAL A 256 15.12 11.25 -5.41
CA VAL A 256 15.43 12.68 -5.36
C VAL A 256 16.69 12.97 -4.54
N VAL A 257 16.92 12.26 -3.44
CA VAL A 257 18.14 12.39 -2.63
C VAL A 257 19.35 11.83 -3.38
N MET A 258 19.18 10.73 -4.10
CA MET A 258 20.29 10.02 -4.74
C MET A 258 20.67 10.62 -6.11
N ALA A 259 19.75 11.31 -6.81
CA ALA A 259 20.03 11.88 -8.13
C ALA A 259 21.20 12.90 -8.15
N PRO A 260 21.30 13.88 -7.22
CA PRO A 260 22.47 14.78 -7.18
C PRO A 260 23.80 14.03 -6.92
N ILE A 261 23.76 12.98 -6.12
CA ILE A 261 24.94 12.15 -5.82
C ILE A 261 25.38 11.40 -7.08
N ALA A 262 24.43 10.82 -7.82
CA ALA A 262 24.67 10.15 -9.08
C ALA A 262 25.28 11.08 -10.14
N LEU A 263 24.76 12.31 -10.27
CA LEU A 263 25.32 13.34 -11.17
C LEU A 263 26.76 13.69 -10.81
N THR A 264 27.05 13.85 -9.52
CA THR A 264 28.41 14.16 -9.05
C THR A 264 29.38 13.02 -9.34
N LEU A 265 28.96 11.78 -9.12
CA LEU A 265 29.77 10.60 -9.42
C LEU A 265 30.09 10.54 -10.92
N ALA A 266 29.09 10.69 -11.78
CA ALA A 266 29.30 10.73 -13.23
C ALA A 266 30.36 11.77 -13.63
N ASN A 267 30.24 13.00 -13.11
CA ASN A 267 31.19 14.08 -13.37
C ASN A 267 32.61 13.77 -12.86
N THR A 268 32.73 13.12 -11.69
CA THR A 268 34.03 12.76 -11.10
C THR A 268 34.74 11.69 -11.90
N PHE A 269 34.01 10.73 -12.47
CA PHE A 269 34.55 9.67 -13.31
C PHE A 269 34.66 10.07 -14.80
N GLY A 270 34.23 11.28 -15.17
CA GLY A 270 34.20 11.73 -16.56
C GLY A 270 33.29 10.88 -17.46
N ALA A 271 32.30 10.23 -16.87
CA ALA A 271 31.39 9.30 -17.54
C ALA A 271 30.03 9.97 -17.82
N SER A 272 29.22 9.36 -18.70
CA SER A 272 27.87 9.85 -18.95
C SER A 272 27.00 9.83 -17.67
N PRO A 273 26.13 10.84 -17.42
CA PRO A 273 25.23 10.84 -16.25
C PRO A 273 24.10 9.81 -16.32
N ASP A 274 23.66 9.48 -17.52
CA ASP A 274 22.55 8.57 -17.80
C ASP A 274 22.63 7.21 -17.07
N PRO A 275 23.74 6.44 -17.11
CA PRO A 275 23.84 5.16 -16.41
C PRO A 275 23.74 5.29 -14.88
N PHE A 276 24.27 6.37 -14.30
CA PHE A 276 24.17 6.60 -12.85
C PHE A 276 22.76 7.00 -12.43
N LEU A 277 22.09 7.86 -13.21
CA LEU A 277 20.69 8.22 -12.98
C LEU A 277 19.75 7.02 -13.16
N MET A 278 20.04 6.13 -14.12
CA MET A 278 19.28 4.91 -14.30
C MET A 278 19.48 3.92 -13.16
N ALA A 279 20.72 3.80 -12.63
CA ALA A 279 20.99 3.02 -11.42
C ALA A 279 20.17 3.53 -10.24
N VAL A 280 20.05 4.86 -10.06
CA VAL A 280 19.19 5.46 -9.04
C VAL A 280 17.71 5.15 -9.30
N ALA A 281 17.24 5.29 -10.54
CA ALA A 281 15.83 5.04 -10.89
C ALA A 281 15.40 3.59 -10.59
N ILE A 282 16.25 2.62 -10.97
CA ILE A 282 16.01 1.20 -10.68
C ILE A 282 16.14 0.93 -9.18
N GLY A 283 17.19 1.44 -8.54
CA GLY A 283 17.43 1.20 -7.11
C GLY A 283 16.32 1.75 -6.24
N ALA A 284 15.86 2.96 -6.50
CA ALA A 284 14.76 3.60 -5.78
C ALA A 284 13.41 2.92 -6.03
N SER A 285 13.30 2.06 -7.04
CA SER A 285 12.08 1.28 -7.31
C SER A 285 12.07 -0.07 -6.59
N CYS A 286 13.20 -0.49 -6.01
CA CYS A 286 13.39 -1.81 -5.44
C CYS A 286 13.47 -1.74 -3.90
N ALA A 287 12.32 -1.52 -3.26
CA ALA A 287 12.18 -1.55 -1.80
C ALA A 287 11.62 -2.91 -1.35
N PHE A 288 12.48 -3.93 -1.31
CA PHE A 288 12.05 -5.32 -1.09
C PHE A 288 12.39 -5.89 0.29
N LEU A 289 13.31 -5.29 1.04
CA LEU A 289 13.73 -5.82 2.34
C LEU A 289 12.74 -5.52 3.45
N THR A 290 11.92 -4.47 3.30
CA THR A 290 10.94 -4.09 4.32
C THR A 290 9.55 -3.83 3.76
N PRO A 291 8.50 -4.05 4.57
CA PRO A 291 7.15 -3.63 4.20
C PRO A 291 6.97 -2.11 4.22
N ILE A 292 7.89 -1.35 4.85
CA ILE A 292 7.76 0.09 5.10
C ILE A 292 8.12 0.90 3.84
N GLY A 293 9.09 0.42 3.05
CA GLY A 293 9.61 1.16 1.90
C GLY A 293 8.55 1.54 0.87
N HIS A 294 7.52 0.70 0.68
CA HIS A 294 6.41 1.01 -0.22
C HIS A 294 5.03 0.65 0.37
N GLN A 295 4.04 1.52 0.16
CA GLN A 295 2.67 1.36 0.69
C GLN A 295 2.04 0.02 0.30
N ASN A 296 2.22 -0.41 -0.95
CA ASN A 296 1.71 -1.69 -1.44
C ASN A 296 2.21 -2.89 -0.63
N ASN A 297 3.47 -2.87 -0.18
CA ASN A 297 4.04 -3.95 0.63
C ASN A 297 3.35 -4.01 2.01
N THR A 298 3.17 -2.87 2.66
CA THR A 298 2.43 -2.82 3.94
C THR A 298 0.97 -3.26 3.77
N LEU A 299 0.31 -2.88 2.67
CA LEU A 299 -1.09 -3.25 2.43
C LEU A 299 -1.27 -4.75 2.21
N VAL A 300 -0.35 -5.41 1.53
CA VAL A 300 -0.40 -6.87 1.30
C VAL A 300 0.03 -7.64 2.55
N MET A 301 0.86 -7.05 3.41
CA MET A 301 1.37 -7.69 4.63
C MET A 301 0.24 -8.20 5.55
N GLY A 302 -0.79 -7.39 5.75
CA GLY A 302 -1.92 -7.69 6.64
C GLY A 302 -2.73 -8.91 6.20
N PRO A 303 -3.43 -8.82 5.05
CA PRO A 303 -4.25 -9.91 4.52
C PRO A 303 -3.44 -11.14 4.11
N GLY A 304 -2.22 -10.94 3.61
CA GLY A 304 -1.32 -12.04 3.24
C GLY A 304 -0.75 -12.79 4.45
N GLY A 305 -0.97 -12.29 5.67
CA GLY A 305 -0.44 -12.91 6.89
C GLY A 305 1.10 -12.85 6.99
N TYR A 306 1.75 -11.97 6.22
CA TYR A 306 3.20 -11.83 6.21
C TYR A 306 3.70 -11.15 7.48
N ARG A 307 4.86 -11.57 7.96
CA ARG A 307 5.59 -10.93 9.05
C ARG A 307 6.69 -10.03 8.50
N PHE A 308 7.13 -9.08 9.32
CA PHE A 308 8.20 -8.14 8.93
C PHE A 308 9.47 -8.92 8.52
N GLY A 309 9.78 -10.00 9.26
CA GLY A 309 10.91 -10.88 8.98
C GLY A 309 10.78 -11.75 7.73
N ASP A 310 9.62 -11.79 7.07
CA ASP A 310 9.46 -12.55 5.82
C ASP A 310 9.97 -11.76 4.61
N TYR A 311 9.93 -10.42 4.69
CA TYR A 311 10.36 -9.52 3.61
C TYR A 311 11.85 -9.66 3.31
N TRP A 312 12.75 -9.44 4.28
CA TRP A 312 14.19 -9.53 4.00
C TRP A 312 14.65 -10.92 3.51
N ARG A 313 13.97 -12.00 3.92
CA ARG A 313 14.28 -13.38 3.49
C ARG A 313 14.06 -13.60 1.99
N MET A 314 13.02 -12.98 1.43
CA MET A 314 12.70 -13.06 0.00
C MET A 314 13.25 -11.87 -0.79
N GLY A 315 13.34 -10.71 -0.14
CA GLY A 315 13.85 -9.47 -0.69
C GLY A 315 15.33 -9.56 -1.00
N LEU A 316 16.17 -10.06 -0.09
CA LEU A 316 17.62 -10.09 -0.31
C LEU A 316 18.02 -10.92 -1.55
N PRO A 317 17.49 -12.14 -1.79
CA PRO A 317 17.71 -12.85 -3.05
C PRO A 317 17.25 -12.06 -4.29
N LEU A 318 16.12 -11.36 -4.20
CA LEU A 318 15.57 -10.56 -5.29
C LEU A 318 16.45 -9.33 -5.56
N GLU A 319 16.98 -8.68 -4.52
CA GLU A 319 17.90 -7.56 -4.67
C GLU A 319 19.21 -7.98 -5.30
N ILE A 320 19.77 -9.11 -4.89
CA ILE A 320 20.98 -9.66 -5.51
C ILE A 320 20.73 -9.93 -7.00
N LEU A 321 19.57 -10.50 -7.35
CA LEU A 321 19.18 -10.72 -8.74
C LEU A 321 19.06 -9.39 -9.51
N VAL A 322 18.41 -8.39 -8.92
CA VAL A 322 18.27 -7.05 -9.52
C VAL A 322 19.63 -6.42 -9.76
N VAL A 323 20.56 -6.48 -8.80
CA VAL A 323 21.92 -5.95 -8.97
C VAL A 323 22.67 -6.70 -10.06
N ALA A 324 22.60 -8.04 -10.05
CA ALA A 324 23.28 -8.90 -11.01
C ALA A 324 22.78 -8.70 -12.46
N VAL A 325 21.50 -8.37 -12.65
CA VAL A 325 20.91 -8.13 -13.99
C VAL A 325 21.02 -6.67 -14.40
N SER A 326 20.70 -5.74 -13.50
CA SER A 326 20.59 -4.32 -13.82
C SER A 326 21.95 -3.68 -14.05
N ALA A 327 22.98 -4.00 -13.25
CA ALA A 327 24.29 -3.38 -13.43
C ALA A 327 24.90 -3.68 -14.81
N PRO A 328 24.90 -4.93 -15.33
CA PRO A 328 25.32 -5.19 -16.70
C PRO A 328 24.39 -4.60 -17.76
N ALA A 329 23.06 -4.66 -17.56
CA ALA A 329 22.09 -4.15 -18.53
C ALA A 329 22.19 -2.62 -18.70
N ILE A 330 22.39 -1.88 -17.61
CA ILE A 330 22.60 -0.44 -17.65
C ILE A 330 23.83 -0.11 -18.49
N LEU A 331 24.97 -0.79 -18.26
CA LEU A 331 26.19 -0.55 -19.04
C LEU A 331 26.07 -0.94 -20.51
N TYR A 332 25.26 -1.95 -20.83
CA TYR A 332 25.02 -2.36 -22.20
C TYR A 332 24.22 -1.31 -22.99
N VAL A 333 23.22 -0.69 -22.34
CA VAL A 333 22.35 0.31 -22.99
C VAL A 333 22.94 1.71 -22.93
N TRP A 334 23.56 2.07 -21.80
CA TRP A 334 24.22 3.35 -21.56
C TRP A 334 25.70 3.11 -21.20
N PRO A 335 26.58 3.06 -22.21
CA PRO A 335 28.00 2.92 -21.97
C PRO A 335 28.54 4.15 -21.21
N LEU A 336 29.46 3.87 -20.29
CA LEU A 336 30.12 4.86 -19.44
C LEU A 336 31.05 5.78 -20.24
#